data_AF-A0AAN7AHN8-F1
#
_entry.id   AF-A0AAN7AHN8-F1
#
_cell.length_a   1.000
_cell.length_b   1.000
_cell.length_c   1.000
_cell.angle_alpha   90.00
_cell.angle_beta   90.00
_cell.angle_gamma   90.00
#
_symmetry.space_group_name_H-M   'P 1'
#
loop_
_entity.id
_entity.type
_entity.pdbx_description
1 polymer ?
#
loop_
_entity_poly.entity_id
_entity_poly.type
_entity_poly.pdbx_seq_one_letter_code
_entity_poly.pdbx_strand_id
1 'polypeptide(L)'
;MTTAAAPEKRKGIFLFDFDGTITQEDTINTLAELAAAKSSNEDVWGEIVEGYVADHEAHVSSYKPVAEDRVTLAQELEYLESLGGVEGRSIARVNEKGVFRNLTEEEFREFGARRDNGVVVRPGFGKLIQRLGLEQERKQHGKGKGGRKRWDWGVVSINWSRDFIEGVIGRSLLDQSRDNTPPARIMANGVLFPSGEVVGPQELENHNGERRRALMTAGDKRKAMKAFWADEERDDRIESRPPVMVYFGDSTTDLSCLVEADVGVVMADEDGGKLLGTLRRIGYTVPHVGKFREKMVNANGTHLLWARDYEEVIKSGLVERLEKVLG
;
A
#
# COMPACT_ATOMS: atom_id res chain seq x y z
N MET A 1 -45.28 11.02 -14.91
CA MET A 1 -44.09 11.60 -14.26
C MET A 1 -43.31 10.47 -13.63
N THR A 2 -42.32 9.94 -14.35
CA THR A 2 -41.35 8.99 -13.82
C THR A 2 -40.44 9.74 -12.87
N THR A 3 -40.57 9.47 -11.58
CA THR A 3 -39.58 9.88 -10.58
C THR A 3 -38.24 9.29 -10.97
N ALA A 4 -37.29 10.12 -11.38
CA ALA A 4 -35.90 9.70 -11.55
C ALA A 4 -35.45 9.07 -10.23
N ALA A 5 -35.02 7.80 -10.29
CA ALA A 5 -34.41 7.16 -9.14
C ALA A 5 -33.19 7.99 -8.72
N ALA A 6 -33.00 8.20 -7.41
CA ALA A 6 -31.80 8.84 -6.91
C ALA A 6 -30.57 8.05 -7.43
N PRO A 7 -29.49 8.73 -7.86
CA PRO A 7 -28.30 8.04 -8.36
C PRO A 7 -27.79 7.04 -7.31
N GLU A 8 -27.49 5.82 -7.75
CA GLU A 8 -26.93 4.78 -6.88
C GLU A 8 -25.53 5.22 -6.45
N LYS A 9 -25.26 5.18 -5.14
CA LYS A 9 -23.99 5.65 -4.57
C LYS A 9 -22.82 4.83 -5.11
N ARG A 10 -21.74 5.47 -5.57
CA ARG A 10 -20.50 4.77 -5.99
C ARG A 10 -19.97 3.89 -4.84
N LYS A 11 -19.59 2.65 -5.18
CA LYS A 11 -18.68 1.84 -4.35
C LYS A 11 -17.33 2.54 -4.22
N GLY A 12 -16.54 2.17 -3.22
CA GLY A 12 -15.16 2.58 -3.16
C GLY A 12 -14.25 1.56 -2.49
N ILE A 13 -12.95 1.80 -2.61
CA ILE A 13 -11.90 0.95 -2.06
C ILE A 13 -10.83 1.78 -1.36
N PHE A 14 -10.42 1.32 -0.19
CA PHE A 14 -9.29 1.84 0.56
C PHE A 14 -8.07 0.94 0.34
N LEU A 15 -7.03 1.48 -0.27
CA LEU A 15 -5.78 0.78 -0.53
C LEU A 15 -4.69 1.34 0.37
N PHE A 16 -3.90 0.46 0.95
CA PHE A 16 -2.85 0.84 1.89
C PHE A 16 -1.52 0.24 1.43
N ASP A 17 -0.46 1.03 1.47
CA ASP A 17 0.87 0.45 1.62
C ASP A 17 1.02 -0.23 3.00
N PHE A 18 2.04 -1.05 3.15
CA PHE A 18 2.32 -1.79 4.37
C PHE A 18 3.36 -1.11 5.25
N ASP A 19 4.63 -1.14 4.85
CA ASP A 19 5.75 -0.56 5.58
C ASP A 19 5.57 0.96 5.71
N GLY A 20 5.81 1.54 6.90
CA GLY A 20 5.62 2.97 7.17
C GLY A 20 4.16 3.47 7.11
N THR A 21 3.22 2.68 6.62
CA THR A 21 1.82 3.04 6.39
C THR A 21 0.84 2.28 7.29
N ILE A 22 0.76 0.95 7.16
CA ILE A 22 0.06 0.09 8.12
C ILE A 22 0.94 -0.08 9.35
N THR A 23 2.22 -0.42 9.17
CA THR A 23 3.19 -0.45 10.26
C THR A 23 3.73 0.95 10.51
N GLN A 24 4.28 1.18 11.71
CA GLN A 24 4.93 2.46 12.02
C GLN A 24 6.26 2.61 11.28
N GLU A 25 6.97 1.49 11.12
CA GLU A 25 8.33 1.42 10.59
C GLU A 25 8.42 0.38 9.47
N ASP A 26 9.53 0.43 8.74
CA ASP A 26 9.92 -0.59 7.76
C ASP A 26 10.18 -1.95 8.43
N THR A 27 9.72 -3.04 7.80
CA THR A 27 9.81 -4.41 8.33
C THR A 27 10.80 -5.31 7.59
N ILE A 28 11.59 -4.80 6.64
CA ILE A 28 12.55 -5.60 5.87
C ILE A 28 13.63 -6.20 6.77
N ASN A 29 14.12 -5.43 7.76
CA ASN A 29 15.05 -5.97 8.76
C ASN A 29 14.41 -7.05 9.63
N THR A 30 13.13 -6.92 9.97
CA THR A 30 12.39 -7.96 10.69
C THR A 30 12.29 -9.26 9.89
N LEU A 31 12.07 -9.18 8.57
CA LEU A 31 12.11 -10.37 7.71
C LEU A 31 13.50 -11.02 7.67
N ALA A 32 14.57 -10.22 7.72
CA ALA A 32 15.92 -10.74 7.80
C ALA A 32 16.18 -11.48 9.11
N GLU A 33 15.59 -11.06 10.24
CA GLU A 33 15.69 -11.78 11.52
C GLU A 33 15.06 -13.18 11.45
N LEU A 34 13.93 -13.34 10.76
CA LEU A 34 13.32 -14.66 10.53
C LEU A 34 14.28 -15.59 9.78
N ALA A 35 14.92 -15.07 8.73
CA ALA A 35 15.92 -15.81 7.97
C ALA A 35 17.17 -16.13 8.79
N ALA A 36 17.67 -15.16 9.56
CA ALA A 36 18.85 -15.30 10.41
C ALA A 36 18.66 -16.37 11.48
N ALA A 37 17.47 -16.48 12.07
CA ALA A 37 17.14 -17.52 13.04
C ALA A 37 17.26 -18.97 12.49
N LYS A 38 17.34 -19.13 11.17
CA LYS A 38 17.47 -20.41 10.46
C LYS A 38 18.79 -20.57 9.70
N SER A 39 19.59 -19.51 9.61
CA SER A 39 20.88 -19.49 8.92
C SER A 39 22.03 -19.69 9.90
N SER A 40 23.07 -20.40 9.46
CA SER A 40 24.33 -20.52 10.19
C SER A 40 25.37 -19.46 9.79
N ASN A 41 25.00 -18.49 8.96
CA ASN A 41 25.93 -17.55 8.34
C ASN A 41 25.66 -16.12 8.82
N GLU A 42 26.51 -15.63 9.73
CA GLU A 42 26.23 -14.46 10.57
C GLU A 42 26.24 -13.11 9.82
N ASP A 43 26.79 -13.02 8.60
CA ASP A 43 26.97 -11.72 7.91
C ASP A 43 26.34 -11.61 6.50
N VAL A 44 25.50 -12.58 6.10
CA VAL A 44 24.84 -12.56 4.78
C VAL A 44 23.98 -11.30 4.59
N TRP A 45 23.30 -10.87 5.65
CA TRP A 45 22.42 -9.71 5.62
C TRP A 45 23.19 -8.39 5.48
N GLY A 46 24.30 -8.23 6.22
CA GLY A 46 25.16 -7.06 6.14
C GLY A 46 25.64 -6.82 4.72
N GLU A 47 26.18 -7.85 4.07
CA GLU A 47 26.63 -7.77 2.68
C GLU A 47 25.52 -7.43 1.67
N ILE A 48 24.26 -7.85 1.92
CA ILE A 48 23.12 -7.50 1.04
C ILE A 48 22.80 -6.01 1.18
N VAL A 49 22.75 -5.52 2.42
CA VAL A 49 22.47 -4.12 2.73
C VAL A 49 23.57 -3.21 2.18
N GLU A 50 24.84 -3.56 2.40
CA GLU A 50 25.98 -2.81 1.87
C GLU A 50 25.94 -2.72 0.34
N GLY A 51 25.64 -3.84 -0.34
CA GLY A 51 25.49 -3.86 -1.78
C GLY A 51 24.34 -2.97 -2.27
N TYR A 52 23.22 -2.94 -1.55
CA TYR A 52 22.09 -2.05 -1.86
C TYR A 52 22.47 -0.58 -1.70
N VAL A 53 23.11 -0.22 -0.57
CA VAL A 53 23.55 1.16 -0.31
C VAL A 53 24.49 1.64 -1.40
N ALA A 54 25.49 0.82 -1.77
CA ALA A 54 26.44 1.17 -2.83
C ALA A 54 25.75 1.36 -4.19
N ASP A 55 24.84 0.46 -4.56
CA ASP A 55 24.06 0.56 -5.80
C ASP A 55 23.18 1.82 -5.83
N HIS A 56 22.51 2.12 -4.72
CA HIS A 56 21.64 3.27 -4.57
C HIS A 56 22.43 4.57 -4.65
N GLU A 57 23.53 4.70 -3.89
CA GLU A 57 24.39 5.89 -3.91
C GLU A 57 24.99 6.15 -5.30
N ALA A 58 25.46 5.10 -5.98
CA ALA A 58 25.97 5.21 -7.35
C ALA A 58 24.88 5.69 -8.33
N HIS A 59 23.65 5.18 -8.18
CA HIS A 59 22.53 5.60 -9.02
C HIS A 59 22.13 7.05 -8.75
N VAL A 60 21.95 7.43 -7.48
CA VAL A 60 21.54 8.80 -7.10
C VAL A 60 22.59 9.84 -7.52
N SER A 61 23.87 9.55 -7.34
CA SER A 61 24.96 10.47 -7.71
C SER A 61 25.10 10.68 -9.21
N SER A 62 24.77 9.67 -10.02
CA SER A 62 24.90 9.72 -11.48
C SER A 62 23.63 10.19 -12.20
N TYR A 63 22.45 10.02 -11.60
CA TYR A 63 21.19 10.39 -12.23
C TYR A 63 21.07 11.90 -12.47
N LYS A 64 20.54 12.28 -13.64
CA LYS A 64 20.19 13.66 -13.99
C LYS A 64 18.76 13.70 -14.55
N PRO A 65 17.98 14.74 -14.22
CA PRO A 65 18.30 15.87 -13.34
C PRO A 65 18.38 15.48 -11.84
N VAL A 66 19.13 16.27 -11.06
CA VAL A 66 19.27 16.07 -9.59
C VAL A 66 17.93 16.35 -8.88
N ALA A 67 17.85 15.99 -7.59
CA ALA A 67 16.58 16.03 -6.85
C ALA A 67 15.91 17.41 -6.84
N GLU A 68 16.71 18.46 -6.68
CA GLU A 68 16.25 19.85 -6.62
C GLU A 68 15.70 20.34 -7.97
N ASP A 69 16.22 19.78 -9.07
CA ASP A 69 15.86 20.17 -10.44
C ASP A 69 14.69 19.36 -11.02
N ARG A 70 14.28 18.27 -10.34
CA ARG A 70 13.06 17.54 -10.67
C ARG A 70 11.87 18.32 -10.14
N VAL A 71 11.28 19.19 -10.96
CA VAL A 71 10.18 20.09 -10.53
C VAL A 71 8.82 19.68 -11.08
N THR A 72 8.76 18.57 -11.82
CA THR A 72 7.51 18.04 -12.38
C THR A 72 7.28 16.60 -11.94
N LEU A 73 6.01 16.19 -11.91
CA LEU A 73 5.64 14.80 -11.64
C LEU A 73 6.34 13.82 -12.60
N ALA A 74 6.39 14.15 -13.90
CA ALA A 74 6.97 13.27 -14.91
C ALA A 74 8.46 13.00 -14.64
N GLN A 75 9.23 14.04 -14.31
CA GLN A 75 10.65 13.91 -13.97
C GLN A 75 10.86 13.09 -12.69
N GLU A 76 10.04 13.30 -11.66
CA GLU A 76 10.16 12.54 -10.41
C GLU A 76 9.79 11.06 -10.62
N LEU A 77 8.73 10.78 -11.38
CA LEU A 77 8.36 9.40 -11.71
C LEU A 77 9.42 8.71 -12.57
N GLU A 78 10.02 9.38 -13.55
CA GLU A 78 11.12 8.83 -14.35
C GLU A 78 12.32 8.44 -13.48
N TYR A 79 12.67 9.28 -12.49
CA TYR A 79 13.70 8.96 -11.51
C TYR A 79 13.32 7.73 -10.68
N LEU A 80 12.09 7.67 -10.15
CA LEU A 80 11.64 6.54 -9.33
C LEU A 80 11.60 5.22 -10.11
N GLU A 81 11.20 5.25 -11.38
CA GLU A 81 11.26 4.07 -12.25
C GLU A 81 12.70 3.62 -12.53
N SER A 82 13.62 4.56 -12.66
CA SER A 82 15.04 4.25 -12.91
C SER A 82 15.70 3.47 -11.76
N LEU A 83 15.16 3.55 -10.54
CA LEU A 83 15.60 2.76 -9.39
C LEU A 83 15.29 1.27 -9.54
N GLY A 84 14.44 0.85 -10.47
CA GLY A 84 14.10 -0.57 -10.66
C GLY A 84 15.32 -1.47 -10.91
N GLY A 85 16.39 -0.93 -11.50
CA GLY A 85 17.66 -1.65 -11.65
C GLY A 85 18.40 -1.86 -10.32
N VAL A 86 18.34 -0.89 -9.41
CA VAL A 86 18.92 -0.97 -8.06
C VAL A 86 18.15 -1.99 -7.22
N GLU A 87 16.82 -1.87 -7.18
CA GLU A 87 15.95 -2.78 -6.44
C GLU A 87 16.06 -4.23 -6.95
N GLY A 88 16.15 -4.40 -8.27
CA GLY A 88 16.35 -5.71 -8.89
C GLY A 88 17.66 -6.38 -8.46
N ARG A 89 18.75 -5.63 -8.32
CA ARG A 89 20.03 -6.17 -7.81
C ARG A 89 19.96 -6.52 -6.32
N SER A 90 19.22 -5.76 -5.53
CA SER A 90 18.97 -6.08 -4.12
C SER A 90 18.26 -7.44 -3.97
N ILE A 91 17.16 -7.62 -4.71
CA ILE A 91 16.41 -8.89 -4.71
C ILE A 91 17.23 -10.03 -5.31
N ALA A 92 18.05 -9.78 -6.33
CA ALA A 92 18.96 -10.78 -6.87
C ALA A 92 19.93 -11.29 -5.79
N ARG A 93 20.53 -10.39 -4.98
CA ARG A 93 21.41 -10.79 -3.86
C ARG A 93 20.67 -11.62 -2.80
N VAL A 94 19.44 -11.25 -2.44
CA VAL A 94 18.60 -12.02 -1.51
C VAL A 94 18.37 -13.45 -2.04
N ASN A 95 18.03 -13.56 -3.33
CA ASN A 95 17.75 -14.84 -3.99
C ASN A 95 19.02 -15.70 -4.14
N GLU A 96 20.13 -15.13 -4.61
CA GLU A 96 21.40 -15.81 -4.84
C GLU A 96 22.00 -16.36 -3.54
N LYS A 97 21.88 -15.60 -2.45
CA LYS A 97 22.34 -16.03 -1.12
C LYS A 97 21.34 -16.95 -0.41
N GLY A 98 20.15 -17.16 -0.98
CA GLY A 98 19.14 -18.06 -0.45
C GLY A 98 18.65 -17.67 0.95
N VAL A 99 18.48 -16.36 1.21
CA VAL A 99 18.11 -15.84 2.54
C VAL A 99 16.84 -16.52 3.08
N PHE A 100 15.85 -16.76 2.22
CA PHE A 100 14.58 -17.39 2.61
C PHE A 100 14.49 -18.88 2.25
N ARG A 101 15.61 -19.52 1.90
CA ARG A 101 15.62 -20.91 1.47
C ARG A 101 15.16 -21.84 2.59
N ASN A 102 14.30 -22.80 2.25
CA ASN A 102 13.68 -23.75 3.19
C ASN A 102 12.79 -23.14 4.29
N LEU A 103 12.52 -21.84 4.26
CA LEU A 103 11.37 -21.31 5.02
C LEU A 103 10.08 -21.80 4.37
N THR A 104 8.98 -21.69 5.11
CA THR A 104 7.64 -22.04 4.64
C THR A 104 6.70 -20.84 4.74
N GLU A 105 5.59 -20.90 4.00
CA GLU A 105 4.51 -19.93 4.05
C GLU A 105 3.98 -19.73 5.49
N GLU A 106 3.81 -20.83 6.22
CA GLU A 106 3.33 -20.82 7.61
C GLU A 106 4.32 -20.13 8.54
N GLU A 107 5.63 -20.35 8.38
CA GLU A 107 6.65 -19.68 9.20
C GLU A 107 6.63 -18.15 9.01
N PHE A 108 6.46 -17.64 7.78
CA PHE A 108 6.30 -16.20 7.55
C PHE A 108 5.04 -15.66 8.23
N ARG A 109 3.91 -16.36 8.06
CA ARG A 109 2.62 -15.94 8.63
C ARG A 109 2.64 -15.95 10.16
N GLU A 110 3.14 -17.02 10.76
CA GLU A 110 3.30 -17.13 12.21
C GLU A 110 4.25 -16.06 12.74
N PHE A 111 5.38 -15.85 12.07
CA PHE A 111 6.33 -14.83 12.47
C PHE A 111 5.73 -13.42 12.41
N GLY A 112 4.96 -13.08 11.37
CA GLY A 112 4.23 -11.82 11.30
C GLY A 112 3.19 -11.65 12.44
N ALA A 113 2.54 -12.74 12.84
CA ALA A 113 1.53 -12.75 13.89
C ALA A 113 2.10 -12.71 15.33
N ARG A 114 3.42 -12.85 15.51
CA ARG A 114 4.08 -12.74 16.82
C ARG A 114 3.99 -11.33 17.40
N ARG A 115 3.93 -11.20 18.72
CA ARG A 115 3.92 -9.90 19.41
C ARG A 115 5.34 -9.38 19.69
N ASP A 116 6.31 -10.28 19.71
CA ASP A 116 7.70 -10.04 20.06
C ASP A 116 8.62 -9.89 18.84
N ASN A 117 8.07 -9.83 17.62
CA ASN A 117 8.82 -9.58 16.37
C ASN A 117 9.15 -8.09 16.14
N GLY A 118 8.86 -7.20 17.09
CA GLY A 118 9.12 -5.76 16.97
C GLY A 118 8.17 -4.99 16.06
N VAL A 119 7.26 -5.64 15.31
CA VAL A 119 6.36 -4.96 14.37
C VAL A 119 5.20 -4.28 15.09
N VAL A 120 5.21 -2.94 15.06
CA VAL A 120 4.14 -2.11 15.62
C VAL A 120 3.22 -1.62 14.49
N VAL A 121 1.91 -1.90 14.61
CA VAL A 121 0.90 -1.35 13.69
C VAL A 121 0.54 0.07 14.10
N ARG A 122 0.42 0.95 13.11
CA ARG A 122 0.12 2.37 13.28
C ARG A 122 -1.23 2.56 14.00
N PRO A 123 -1.32 3.48 14.97
CA PRO A 123 -2.51 3.62 15.80
C PRO A 123 -3.78 3.90 14.98
N GLY A 124 -4.87 3.24 15.37
CA GLY A 124 -6.19 3.44 14.78
C GLY A 124 -6.46 2.64 13.50
N PHE A 125 -5.49 1.91 12.95
CA PHE A 125 -5.67 1.13 11.72
C PHE A 125 -6.84 0.15 11.84
N GLY A 126 -6.85 -0.70 12.88
CA GLY A 126 -7.94 -1.66 13.08
C GLY A 126 -9.30 -1.00 13.34
N LYS A 127 -9.31 0.18 13.99
CA LYS A 127 -10.54 0.97 14.20
C LYS A 127 -11.06 1.53 12.87
N LEU A 128 -10.17 1.93 11.95
CA LEU A 128 -10.56 2.39 10.61
C LEU A 128 -11.15 1.23 9.81
N ILE A 129 -10.49 0.06 9.77
CA ILE A 129 -11.00 -1.13 9.08
C ILE A 129 -12.36 -1.53 9.64
N GLN A 130 -12.51 -1.56 10.96
CA GLN A 130 -13.80 -1.81 11.60
C GLN A 130 -14.85 -0.76 11.20
N ARG A 131 -14.49 0.52 11.03
CA ARG A 131 -15.45 1.54 10.58
C ARG A 131 -15.91 1.30 9.15
N LEU A 132 -15.00 0.90 8.25
CA LEU A 132 -15.32 0.48 6.88
C LEU A 132 -16.19 -0.80 6.88
N GLY A 133 -16.00 -1.67 7.88
CA GLY A 133 -16.79 -2.87 8.15
C GLY A 133 -18.20 -2.61 8.71
N LEU A 134 -18.33 -1.80 9.77
CA LEU A 134 -19.58 -1.58 10.52
C LEU A 134 -20.66 -0.79 9.75
N GLU A 135 -20.29 -0.03 8.70
CA GLU A 135 -21.26 0.53 7.76
C GLU A 135 -22.11 -0.56 7.06
N GLN A 136 -21.68 -1.83 7.13
CA GLN A 136 -22.38 -3.01 6.61
C GLN A 136 -23.57 -3.42 7.51
N GLU A 137 -23.42 -3.43 8.83
CA GLU A 137 -24.42 -4.01 9.77
C GLU A 137 -25.58 -3.06 10.09
N ARG A 138 -25.32 -1.75 10.16
CA ARG A 138 -26.34 -0.73 10.46
C ARG A 138 -27.45 -0.64 9.42
N LYS A 139 -27.18 -1.04 8.17
CA LYS A 139 -28.18 -1.08 7.09
C LYS A 139 -28.91 -2.43 6.98
N GLN A 140 -28.40 -3.51 7.58
CA GLN A 140 -29.04 -4.83 7.55
C GLN A 140 -30.17 -4.97 8.59
N HIS A 141 -30.12 -4.24 9.71
CA HIS A 141 -31.14 -4.30 10.77
C HIS A 141 -32.36 -3.40 10.52
N GLY A 142 -32.36 -2.57 9.47
CA GLY A 142 -33.56 -1.92 8.94
C GLY A 142 -34.13 -2.78 7.83
N LYS A 143 -35.45 -3.05 7.83
CA LYS A 143 -36.18 -3.88 6.84
C LYS A 143 -36.06 -3.39 5.39
N GLY A 144 -34.89 -3.53 4.77
CA GLY A 144 -34.58 -3.19 3.39
C GLY A 144 -33.62 -4.23 2.81
N LYS A 145 -33.86 -4.61 1.55
CA LYS A 145 -33.09 -5.62 0.80
C LYS A 145 -31.57 -5.43 0.96
N GLY A 146 -30.85 -6.54 1.16
CA GLY A 146 -29.42 -6.63 1.46
C GLY A 146 -28.57 -5.43 1.02
N GLY A 147 -28.08 -4.66 2.00
CA GLY A 147 -27.17 -3.56 1.75
C GLY A 147 -25.86 -4.09 1.16
N ARG A 148 -25.53 -3.68 -0.06
CA ARG A 148 -24.21 -3.95 -0.67
C ARG A 148 -23.10 -3.27 0.14
N LYS A 149 -21.97 -3.95 0.31
CA LYS A 149 -20.74 -3.42 0.91
C LYS A 149 -20.35 -2.14 0.17
N ARG A 150 -20.24 -1.02 0.88
CA ARG A 150 -19.92 0.28 0.28
C ARG A 150 -18.43 0.45 0.05
N TRP A 151 -17.64 0.12 1.08
CA TRP A 151 -16.19 0.26 1.08
C TRP A 151 -15.55 -1.11 1.15
N ASP A 152 -14.70 -1.40 0.19
CA ASP A 152 -13.74 -2.48 0.28
C ASP A 152 -12.37 -1.96 0.72
N TRP A 153 -11.46 -2.87 1.05
CA TRP A 153 -10.09 -2.47 1.34
C TRP A 153 -9.08 -3.53 0.93
N GLY A 154 -7.83 -3.12 0.69
CA GLY A 154 -6.75 -4.01 0.28
C GLY A 154 -5.38 -3.40 0.53
N VAL A 155 -4.34 -4.18 0.25
CA VAL A 155 -2.94 -3.79 0.45
C VAL A 155 -2.20 -3.82 -0.88
N VAL A 156 -1.34 -2.84 -1.11
CA VAL A 156 -0.41 -2.74 -2.25
C VAL A 156 0.97 -2.47 -1.68
N SER A 157 1.89 -3.43 -1.73
CA SER A 157 3.20 -3.29 -1.09
C SER A 157 4.35 -3.88 -1.91
N ILE A 158 5.54 -3.29 -1.75
CA ILE A 158 6.81 -3.84 -2.28
C ILE A 158 7.49 -4.80 -1.31
N ASN A 159 6.95 -4.99 -0.10
CA ASN A 159 7.47 -5.93 0.89
C ASN A 159 7.63 -7.33 0.27
N TRP A 160 8.66 -8.06 0.70
CA TRP A 160 9.06 -9.33 0.09
C TRP A 160 8.16 -10.52 0.42
N SER A 161 7.25 -10.41 1.43
CA SER A 161 6.40 -11.52 1.84
C SER A 161 4.96 -11.10 2.14
N ARG A 162 4.06 -11.44 1.21
CA ARG A 162 2.60 -11.39 1.36
C ARG A 162 2.13 -12.15 2.61
N ASP A 163 2.71 -13.31 2.89
CA ASP A 163 2.27 -14.18 3.99
C ASP A 163 2.66 -13.58 5.36
N PHE A 164 3.80 -12.87 5.42
CA PHE A 164 4.17 -12.07 6.59
C PHE A 164 3.20 -10.91 6.82
N ILE A 165 2.85 -10.17 5.77
CA ILE A 165 1.83 -9.10 5.83
C ILE A 165 0.51 -9.66 6.37
N GLU A 166 0.07 -10.80 5.85
CA GLU A 166 -1.17 -11.47 6.29
C GLU A 166 -1.14 -11.78 7.79
N GLY A 167 -0.02 -12.31 8.29
CA GLY A 167 0.19 -12.55 9.72
C GLY A 167 0.09 -11.28 10.59
N VAL A 168 0.77 -10.20 10.17
CA VAL A 168 0.76 -8.92 10.90
C VAL A 168 -0.64 -8.31 10.94
N ILE A 169 -1.33 -8.29 9.80
CA ILE A 169 -2.70 -7.75 9.68
C ILE A 169 -3.67 -8.57 10.50
N GLY A 170 -3.66 -9.90 10.36
CA GLY A 170 -4.57 -10.79 11.08
C GLY A 170 -4.49 -10.59 12.60
N ARG A 171 -3.26 -10.54 13.14
CA ARG A 171 -3.02 -10.21 14.56
C ARG A 171 -3.57 -8.83 14.91
N SER A 172 -3.26 -7.81 14.11
CA SER A 172 -3.59 -6.43 14.44
C SER A 172 -5.08 -6.13 14.45
N LEU A 173 -5.86 -6.72 13.55
CA LEU A 173 -7.32 -6.53 13.51
C LEU A 173 -7.97 -7.13 14.77
N LEU A 174 -7.50 -8.31 15.19
CA LEU A 174 -7.93 -8.93 16.44
C LEU A 174 -7.59 -8.06 17.65
N ASP A 175 -6.37 -7.50 17.70
CA ASP A 175 -5.90 -6.69 18.83
C ASP A 175 -6.58 -5.33 18.93
N GLN A 176 -6.76 -4.61 17.81
CA GLN A 176 -7.22 -3.22 17.84
C GLN A 176 -8.73 -3.06 17.74
N SER A 177 -9.46 -4.01 17.15
CA SER A 177 -10.89 -3.83 16.88
C SER A 177 -11.77 -5.05 17.15
N ARG A 178 -11.19 -6.23 17.47
CA ARG A 178 -11.90 -7.52 17.53
C ARG A 178 -12.64 -7.87 16.23
N ASP A 179 -12.31 -7.16 15.15
CA ASP A 179 -12.79 -7.43 13.81
C ASP A 179 -11.83 -8.42 13.17
N ASN A 180 -12.37 -9.29 12.31
CA ASN A 180 -11.57 -10.21 11.50
C ASN A 180 -11.94 -10.08 10.01
N THR A 181 -12.48 -8.93 9.60
CA THR A 181 -12.77 -8.63 8.20
C THR A 181 -11.46 -8.64 7.43
N PRO A 182 -11.20 -9.66 6.60
CA PRO A 182 -9.96 -9.73 5.85
C PRO A 182 -9.92 -8.64 4.78
N PRO A 183 -8.72 -8.24 4.31
CA PRO A 183 -8.63 -7.43 3.11
C PRO A 183 -9.27 -8.17 1.93
N ALA A 184 -9.81 -7.41 0.98
CA ALA A 184 -10.23 -7.97 -0.30
C ALA A 184 -9.07 -8.71 -0.96
N ARG A 185 -7.88 -8.08 -0.97
CA ARG A 185 -6.62 -8.63 -1.50
C ARG A 185 -5.39 -7.98 -0.88
N ILE A 186 -4.28 -8.70 -0.93
CA ILE A 186 -2.93 -8.21 -0.62
C ILE A 186 -2.08 -8.41 -1.88
N MET A 187 -1.79 -7.33 -2.61
CA MET A 187 -0.90 -7.32 -3.75
C MET A 187 0.51 -6.93 -3.29
N ALA A 188 1.30 -7.95 -2.97
CA ALA A 188 2.69 -7.82 -2.54
C ALA A 188 3.55 -8.92 -3.15
N ASN A 189 4.87 -8.84 -2.97
CA ASN A 189 5.74 -9.94 -3.35
C ASN A 189 5.47 -11.17 -2.47
N GLY A 190 5.77 -12.35 -3.00
CA GLY A 190 5.77 -13.59 -2.27
C GLY A 190 7.11 -14.30 -2.35
N VAL A 191 7.24 -15.41 -1.64
CA VAL A 191 8.42 -16.27 -1.67
C VAL A 191 8.04 -17.61 -2.31
N LEU A 192 8.84 -18.08 -3.27
CA LEU A 192 8.70 -19.43 -3.81
C LEU A 192 9.31 -20.46 -2.87
N PHE A 193 8.57 -21.53 -2.59
CA PHE A 193 9.04 -22.61 -1.73
C PHE A 193 9.34 -23.88 -2.54
N PRO A 194 10.43 -24.62 -2.22
CA PRO A 194 11.38 -24.40 -1.14
C PRO A 194 12.58 -23.50 -1.52
N SER A 195 12.59 -22.90 -2.72
CA SER A 195 13.77 -22.19 -3.24
C SER A 195 14.13 -20.93 -2.44
N GLY A 196 13.16 -20.27 -1.82
CA GLY A 196 13.34 -19.02 -1.08
C GLY A 196 13.40 -17.78 -1.96
N GLU A 197 13.01 -17.88 -3.23
CA GLU A 197 13.13 -16.77 -4.18
C GLU A 197 11.96 -15.79 -4.05
N VAL A 198 12.26 -14.50 -3.95
CA VAL A 198 11.26 -13.42 -3.98
C VAL A 198 10.70 -13.27 -5.40
N VAL A 199 9.37 -13.25 -5.51
CA VAL A 199 8.62 -13.16 -6.77
C VAL A 199 7.45 -12.20 -6.65
N GLY A 200 6.98 -11.68 -7.78
CA GLY A 200 5.81 -10.81 -7.83
C GLY A 200 4.50 -11.49 -7.46
N PRO A 201 3.44 -10.71 -7.17
CA PRO A 201 2.09 -11.22 -6.92
C PRO A 201 1.57 -12.02 -8.12
N GLN A 202 0.82 -13.07 -7.84
CA GLN A 202 0.24 -13.93 -8.89
C GLN A 202 -0.80 -13.18 -9.73
N GLU A 203 -1.47 -12.21 -9.11
CA GLU A 203 -2.51 -11.38 -9.72
C GLU A 203 -1.99 -10.50 -10.86
N LEU A 204 -0.67 -10.28 -10.94
CA LEU A 204 -0.02 -9.52 -12.00
C LEU A 204 0.72 -10.40 -13.02
N GLU A 205 0.55 -11.73 -12.95
CA GLU A 205 1.17 -12.66 -13.87
C GLU A 205 0.52 -12.58 -15.25
N ASN A 206 1.31 -12.28 -16.27
CA ASN A 206 0.89 -12.43 -17.65
C ASN A 206 0.90 -13.93 -18.00
N HIS A 207 -0.16 -14.44 -18.63
CA HIS A 207 -0.34 -15.87 -19.00
C HIS A 207 0.71 -16.42 -20.01
N ASN A 208 1.82 -15.72 -20.21
CA ASN A 208 2.86 -16.05 -21.19
C ASN A 208 3.95 -16.97 -20.62
N GLY A 209 3.82 -17.43 -19.36
CA GLY A 209 4.80 -18.30 -18.71
C GLY A 209 6.12 -17.60 -18.35
N GLU A 210 6.16 -16.27 -18.39
CA GLU A 210 7.31 -15.49 -17.92
C GLU A 210 7.36 -15.51 -16.38
N ARG A 211 8.58 -15.60 -15.83
CA ARG A 211 8.80 -15.59 -14.38
C ARG A 211 8.19 -14.33 -13.76
N ARG A 212 7.39 -14.50 -12.69
CA ARG A 212 6.76 -13.41 -11.93
C ARG A 212 7.81 -12.42 -11.41
N ARG A 213 7.98 -11.30 -12.11
CA ARG A 213 8.88 -10.21 -11.71
C ARG A 213 8.38 -9.61 -10.41
N ALA A 214 9.28 -9.41 -9.44
CA ALA A 214 8.93 -8.77 -8.18
C ALA A 214 8.46 -7.31 -8.40
N LEU A 215 7.50 -6.90 -7.58
CA LEU A 215 6.98 -5.54 -7.43
C LEU A 215 8.04 -4.72 -6.69
N MET A 216 8.60 -3.69 -7.33
CA MET A 216 9.77 -2.96 -6.80
C MET A 216 9.63 -1.44 -6.87
N THR A 217 8.92 -0.93 -7.88
CA THR A 217 8.91 0.49 -8.22
C THR A 217 7.56 1.14 -7.96
N ALA A 218 7.53 2.48 -8.05
CA ALA A 218 6.27 3.23 -7.99
C ALA A 218 5.30 2.79 -9.10
N GLY A 219 5.80 2.58 -10.30
CA GLY A 219 5.07 2.07 -11.44
C GLY A 219 4.53 0.66 -11.22
N ASP A 220 5.25 -0.21 -10.51
CA ASP A 220 4.75 -1.54 -10.15
C ASP A 220 3.61 -1.45 -9.12
N LYS A 221 3.75 -0.63 -8.06
CA LYS A 221 2.65 -0.34 -7.12
C LYS A 221 1.44 0.23 -7.85
N ARG A 222 1.65 1.13 -8.80
CA ARG A 222 0.58 1.70 -9.63
C ARG A 222 -0.15 0.64 -10.46
N LYS A 223 0.58 -0.30 -11.08
CA LYS A 223 -0.03 -1.42 -11.81
C LYS A 223 -0.84 -2.33 -10.88
N ALA A 224 -0.30 -2.64 -9.70
CA ALA A 224 -1.01 -3.38 -8.66
C ALA A 224 -2.31 -2.67 -8.24
N MET A 225 -2.22 -1.38 -7.92
CA MET A 225 -3.38 -0.54 -7.59
C MET A 225 -4.46 -0.60 -8.69
N LYS A 226 -4.07 -0.55 -9.97
CA LYS A 226 -5.01 -0.66 -11.10
C LYS A 226 -5.60 -2.05 -11.28
N ALA A 227 -4.91 -3.11 -10.90
CA ALA A 227 -5.45 -4.46 -10.98
C ALA A 227 -6.65 -4.68 -10.02
N PHE A 228 -6.78 -3.87 -8.97
CA PHE A 228 -8.03 -3.83 -8.17
C PHE A 228 -9.25 -3.32 -8.97
N TRP A 229 -9.02 -2.58 -10.05
CA TRP A 229 -10.06 -2.02 -10.92
C TRP A 229 -10.56 -3.03 -11.95
N ALA A 230 -9.64 -3.82 -12.53
CA ALA A 230 -9.92 -4.70 -13.66
C ALA A 230 -10.86 -5.87 -13.32
N ASP A 231 -10.98 -6.24 -12.05
CA ASP A 231 -11.86 -7.34 -11.63
C ASP A 231 -13.30 -6.90 -11.31
N GLU A 232 -13.55 -5.60 -11.09
CA GLU A 232 -14.93 -5.08 -10.94
C GLU A 232 -15.61 -4.84 -12.31
N GLU A 233 -14.84 -4.69 -13.40
CA GLU A 233 -15.38 -4.49 -14.78
C GLU A 233 -15.99 -5.76 -15.40
N ARG A 234 -15.98 -6.92 -14.72
CA ARG A 234 -16.56 -8.18 -15.22
C ARG A 234 -18.06 -8.37 -14.92
N ASP A 235 -18.72 -7.45 -14.23
CA ASP A 235 -20.19 -7.46 -14.10
C ASP A 235 -20.80 -6.49 -15.12
N ASP A 236 -21.00 -6.99 -16.35
CA ASP A 236 -21.61 -6.30 -17.51
C ASP A 236 -23.00 -5.68 -17.25
N ARG A 237 -23.54 -5.83 -16.03
CA ARG A 237 -24.86 -5.35 -15.61
C ARG A 237 -24.83 -3.99 -14.90
N ILE A 238 -23.67 -3.39 -14.68
CA ILE A 238 -23.59 -2.11 -13.99
C ILE A 238 -22.99 -1.05 -14.92
N GLU A 239 -23.85 -0.15 -15.41
CA GLU A 239 -23.47 1.14 -16.05
C GLU A 239 -22.67 2.09 -15.11
N SER A 240 -22.11 1.60 -14.00
CA SER A 240 -21.60 2.45 -12.94
C SER A 240 -20.17 2.88 -13.20
N ARG A 241 -19.98 4.19 -13.13
CA ARG A 241 -18.71 4.86 -12.86
C ARG A 241 -17.78 4.00 -11.96
N PRO A 242 -16.48 3.98 -12.23
CA PRO A 242 -15.53 3.14 -11.48
C PRO A 242 -15.56 3.39 -9.96
N PRO A 243 -15.08 2.49 -9.09
CA PRO A 243 -15.09 2.72 -7.65
C PRO A 243 -14.27 3.97 -7.25
N VAL A 244 -14.66 4.62 -6.16
CA VAL A 244 -13.86 5.70 -5.53
C VAL A 244 -12.62 5.08 -4.90
N MET A 245 -11.44 5.58 -5.24
CA MET A 245 -10.18 5.04 -4.74
C MET A 245 -9.54 5.99 -3.72
N VAL A 246 -9.28 5.45 -2.53
CA VAL A 246 -8.52 6.12 -1.48
C VAL A 246 -7.23 5.34 -1.29
N TYR A 247 -6.07 6.00 -1.45
CA TYR A 247 -4.77 5.37 -1.29
C TYR A 247 -4.01 5.98 -0.11
N PHE A 248 -3.41 5.13 0.73
CA PHE A 248 -2.53 5.52 1.84
C PHE A 248 -1.11 5.04 1.56
N GLY A 249 -0.13 5.92 1.75
CA GLY A 249 1.29 5.62 1.58
C GLY A 249 2.16 6.66 2.28
N ASP A 250 3.41 6.34 2.60
CA ASP A 250 4.33 7.21 3.33
C ASP A 250 5.57 7.59 2.51
N SER A 251 5.86 6.81 1.46
CA SER A 251 7.14 6.87 0.75
C SER A 251 7.02 7.37 -0.70
N THR A 252 8.14 7.71 -1.32
CA THR A 252 8.15 8.08 -2.75
C THR A 252 7.76 6.93 -3.67
N THR A 253 7.82 5.67 -3.22
CA THR A 253 7.32 4.53 -4.01
C THR A 253 5.79 4.56 -4.14
N ASP A 254 5.09 5.29 -3.28
CA ASP A 254 3.64 5.46 -3.33
C ASP A 254 3.21 6.66 -4.18
N LEU A 255 4.16 7.46 -4.67
CA LEU A 255 3.88 8.73 -5.33
C LEU A 255 2.87 8.58 -6.47
N SER A 256 3.08 7.61 -7.37
CA SER A 256 2.17 7.36 -8.50
C SER A 256 0.78 6.89 -8.07
N CYS A 257 0.67 6.14 -6.99
CA CYS A 257 -0.62 5.70 -6.46
C CYS A 257 -1.38 6.87 -5.83
N LEU A 258 -0.69 7.64 -4.98
CA LEU A 258 -1.25 8.79 -4.28
C LEU A 258 -1.80 9.85 -5.23
N VAL A 259 -1.06 10.19 -6.30
CA VAL A 259 -1.49 11.22 -7.26
C VAL A 259 -2.51 10.73 -8.28
N GLU A 260 -2.76 9.42 -8.39
CA GLU A 260 -3.76 8.86 -9.32
C GLU A 260 -5.06 8.46 -8.64
N ALA A 261 -5.04 8.22 -7.32
CA ALA A 261 -6.26 8.01 -6.54
C ALA A 261 -7.20 9.24 -6.59
N ASP A 262 -8.50 9.03 -6.32
CA ASP A 262 -9.43 10.14 -6.09
C ASP A 262 -8.98 10.91 -4.82
N VAL A 263 -8.51 10.17 -3.81
CA VAL A 263 -7.93 10.70 -2.57
C VAL A 263 -6.64 9.98 -2.21
N GLY A 264 -5.53 10.70 -2.18
CA GLY A 264 -4.26 10.20 -1.64
C GLY A 264 -4.03 10.75 -0.23
N VAL A 265 -3.69 9.89 0.72
CA VAL A 265 -3.36 10.28 2.10
C VAL A 265 -1.92 9.86 2.40
N VAL A 266 -1.06 10.85 2.58
CA VAL A 266 0.32 10.65 3.01
C VAL A 266 0.36 10.36 4.50
N MET A 267 0.90 9.21 4.89
CA MET A 267 1.19 8.93 6.29
C MET A 267 2.57 9.51 6.64
N ALA A 268 2.61 10.43 7.59
CA ALA A 268 3.85 11.08 8.01
C ALA A 268 3.74 11.60 9.43
N ASP A 269 4.76 11.39 10.26
CA ASP A 269 4.73 11.78 11.67
C ASP A 269 4.76 13.32 11.87
N GLU A 270 5.29 14.05 10.88
CA GLU A 270 5.38 15.51 10.90
C GLU A 270 5.18 16.16 9.51
N ASP A 271 4.90 17.47 9.53
CA ASP A 271 4.60 18.31 8.35
C ASP A 271 5.85 18.67 7.51
N GLY A 272 6.79 17.72 7.37
CA GLY A 272 8.10 17.93 6.75
C GLY A 272 8.75 16.68 6.15
N GLY A 273 8.07 15.53 6.21
CA GLY A 273 8.62 14.26 5.70
C GLY A 273 9.03 14.31 4.22
N LYS A 274 9.97 13.41 3.85
CA LYS A 274 10.57 13.35 2.50
C LYS A 274 9.54 13.36 1.37
N LEU A 275 8.48 12.54 1.48
CA LEU A 275 7.41 12.49 0.48
C LEU A 275 6.62 13.81 0.40
N LEU A 276 6.29 14.44 1.54
CA LEU A 276 5.62 15.74 1.57
C LEU A 276 6.48 16.82 0.90
N GLY A 277 7.79 16.82 1.16
CA GLY A 277 8.76 17.69 0.51
C GLY A 277 8.78 17.49 -1.01
N THR A 278 8.83 16.23 -1.47
CA THR A 278 8.75 15.88 -2.88
C THR A 278 7.44 16.35 -3.53
N LEU A 279 6.29 16.08 -2.92
CA LEU A 279 4.98 16.51 -3.44
C LEU A 279 4.90 18.03 -3.59
N ARG A 280 5.37 18.79 -2.59
CA ARG A 280 5.42 20.26 -2.64
C ARG A 280 6.36 20.77 -3.73
N ARG A 281 7.56 20.18 -3.83
CA ARG A 281 8.56 20.51 -4.84
C ARG A 281 8.00 20.37 -6.26
N ILE A 282 7.23 19.32 -6.52
CA ILE A 282 6.63 19.07 -7.84
C ILE A 282 5.23 19.72 -8.02
N GLY A 283 4.85 20.64 -7.12
CA GLY A 283 3.70 21.53 -7.30
C GLY A 283 2.38 21.07 -6.67
N TYR A 284 2.37 20.02 -5.85
CA TYR A 284 1.15 19.57 -5.16
C TYR A 284 0.93 20.28 -3.83
N THR A 285 -0.34 20.54 -3.53
CA THR A 285 -0.79 20.96 -2.20
C THR A 285 -1.27 19.75 -1.43
N VAL A 286 -0.71 19.56 -0.24
CA VAL A 286 -0.99 18.43 0.65
C VAL A 286 -1.28 18.98 2.05
N PRO A 287 -2.51 19.45 2.34
CA PRO A 287 -2.87 19.91 3.67
C PRO A 287 -3.10 18.72 4.63
N HIS A 288 -2.96 18.97 5.93
CA HIS A 288 -3.32 18.01 6.95
C HIS A 288 -4.78 17.55 6.81
N VAL A 289 -5.08 16.28 7.07
CA VAL A 289 -6.40 15.64 6.87
C VAL A 289 -7.52 16.38 7.62
N GLY A 290 -7.24 16.92 8.80
CA GLY A 290 -8.18 17.75 9.58
C GLY A 290 -8.61 19.05 8.90
N LYS A 291 -7.84 19.53 7.91
CA LYS A 291 -8.16 20.71 7.11
C LYS A 291 -8.94 20.37 5.85
N PHE A 292 -9.24 19.10 5.56
CA PHE A 292 -9.90 18.68 4.32
C PHE A 292 -11.17 19.49 4.01
N ARG A 293 -11.26 19.91 2.75
CA ARG A 293 -12.37 20.65 2.13
C ARG A 293 -12.48 20.18 0.70
N GLU A 294 -13.71 19.95 0.25
CA GLU A 294 -14.02 19.40 -1.09
C GLU A 294 -13.47 20.25 -2.24
N LYS A 295 -13.39 21.57 -2.05
CA LYS A 295 -12.81 22.47 -3.05
C LYS A 295 -11.28 22.45 -3.12
N MET A 296 -10.59 21.80 -2.18
CA MET A 296 -9.13 21.66 -2.17
C MET A 296 -8.75 20.43 -2.98
N VAL A 297 -8.70 20.62 -4.29
CA VAL A 297 -8.33 19.60 -5.27
C VAL A 297 -7.11 20.09 -6.04
N ASN A 298 -6.17 19.19 -6.33
CA ASN A 298 -5.01 19.52 -7.15
C ASN A 298 -5.40 19.60 -8.63
N ALA A 299 -4.53 20.15 -9.48
CA ALA A 299 -4.80 20.36 -10.90
C ALA A 299 -5.16 19.07 -11.66
N ASN A 300 -4.70 17.91 -11.17
CA ASN A 300 -4.99 16.59 -11.73
C ASN A 300 -6.32 15.99 -11.24
N GLY A 301 -7.09 16.68 -10.39
CA GLY A 301 -8.36 16.20 -9.85
C GLY A 301 -8.26 15.41 -8.55
N THR A 302 -7.05 15.14 -8.04
CA THR A 302 -6.86 14.38 -6.79
C THR A 302 -6.90 15.27 -5.56
N HIS A 303 -7.56 14.78 -4.50
CA HIS A 303 -7.39 15.32 -3.15
C HIS A 303 -6.18 14.66 -2.48
N LEU A 304 -5.08 15.41 -2.32
CA LEU A 304 -3.95 14.94 -1.53
C LEU A 304 -4.05 15.49 -0.11
N LEU A 305 -3.85 14.64 0.88
CA LEU A 305 -3.90 14.97 2.31
C LEU A 305 -2.71 14.33 3.00
N TRP A 306 -2.42 14.75 4.23
CA TRP A 306 -1.50 14.00 5.10
C TRP A 306 -2.06 13.82 6.51
N ALA A 307 -1.65 12.75 7.18
CA ALA A 307 -2.04 12.42 8.55
C ALA A 307 -0.89 11.68 9.26
N ARG A 308 -0.82 11.79 10.59
CA ARG A 308 0.17 11.06 11.42
C ARG A 308 -0.23 9.61 11.64
N ASP A 309 -1.51 9.40 11.86
CA ASP A 309 -2.07 8.09 12.15
C ASP A 309 -3.53 7.99 11.70
N TYR A 310 -4.09 6.80 11.83
CA TYR A 310 -5.47 6.55 11.44
C TYR A 310 -6.47 7.11 12.47
N GLU A 311 -6.05 7.46 13.68
CA GLU A 311 -6.93 8.18 14.60
C GLU A 311 -7.23 9.59 14.11
N GLU A 312 -6.24 10.28 13.53
CA GLU A 312 -6.47 11.58 12.89
C GLU A 312 -7.37 11.47 11.66
N VAL A 313 -7.17 10.43 10.85
CA VAL A 313 -8.04 10.13 9.71
C VAL A 313 -9.48 9.96 10.17
N ILE A 314 -9.71 9.17 11.22
CA ILE A 314 -11.04 8.97 11.81
C ILE A 314 -11.60 10.28 12.40
N LYS A 315 -10.82 11.02 13.19
CA LYS A 315 -11.24 12.27 13.84
C LYS A 315 -11.59 13.37 12.82
N SER A 316 -10.96 13.37 11.65
CA SER A 316 -11.24 14.33 10.57
C SER A 316 -12.63 14.16 9.93
N GLY A 317 -13.23 12.97 10.10
CA GLY A 317 -14.45 12.56 9.44
C GLY A 317 -14.27 12.37 7.93
N LEU A 318 -13.07 11.98 7.47
CA LEU A 318 -12.76 11.79 6.05
C LEU A 318 -13.76 10.83 5.40
N VAL A 319 -13.98 9.65 5.99
CA VAL A 319 -14.89 8.62 5.46
C VAL A 319 -16.29 9.20 5.24
N GLU A 320 -16.87 9.88 6.23
CA GLU A 320 -18.21 10.47 6.15
C GLU A 320 -18.30 11.58 5.09
N ARG A 321 -17.20 12.28 4.82
CA ARG A 321 -17.15 13.32 3.79
C ARG A 321 -17.10 12.67 2.41
N LEU A 322 -16.24 11.67 2.20
CA LEU A 322 -16.21 10.91 0.96
C LEU A 322 -17.58 10.30 0.65
N GLU A 323 -18.28 9.85 1.69
CA GLU A 323 -19.61 9.31 1.58
C GLU A 323 -20.66 10.28 1.02
N LYS A 324 -20.46 11.59 1.23
CA LYS A 324 -21.38 12.68 0.84
C LYS A 324 -21.04 13.31 -0.51
N VAL A 325 -19.77 13.25 -0.90
CA VAL A 325 -19.20 14.09 -1.97
C VAL A 325 -18.93 13.28 -3.24
N LEU A 326 -18.47 12.04 -3.04
CA LEU A 326 -18.16 11.12 -4.13
C LEU A 326 -19.23 10.03 -4.28
N GLY A 327 -20.26 10.07 -3.41
CA GLY A 327 -21.41 9.16 -3.38
C GLY A 327 -22.69 9.78 -3.92
#